data_AF-A0A811M955-F1
#
_entry.id   AF-A0A811M955-F1
#
_cell.length_a   1.000
_cell.length_b   1.000
_cell.length_c   1.000
_cell.angle_alpha   90.00
_cell.angle_beta   90.00
_cell.angle_gamma   90.00
#
_symmetry.space_group_name_H-M   'P 1'
#
loop_
_entity.id
_entity.type
_entity.pdbx_description
1 polymer ?
#
loop_
_entity_poly.entity_id
_entity_poly.type
_entity_poly.pdbx_seq_one_letter_code
_entity_poly.pdbx_strand_id
1 'polypeptide(L)'
;MFVVVVALACLAVFVFAVTTGSSGHRVPSREFLEYDLDDYSGWLRARLDAPGRRDRIKACLAATPTCTDFNGTYATAQDLFMAAPNRMTPLQSGCCKPPTSCGYTLVTPTY
;
A
#
# COMPACT_ATOMS: atom_id res chain seq x y z
N MET A 1 -36.35 -20.35 2.27
CA MET A 1 -36.40 -18.89 2.10
C MET A 1 -35.59 -18.18 3.18
N PHE A 2 -35.94 -18.31 4.47
CA PHE A 2 -35.21 -17.64 5.56
C PHE A 2 -33.74 -18.08 5.69
N VAL A 3 -33.46 -19.39 5.57
CA VAL A 3 -32.08 -19.93 5.63
C VAL A 3 -31.19 -19.37 4.52
N VAL A 4 -31.73 -19.19 3.31
CA VAL A 4 -30.98 -18.62 2.17
C VAL A 4 -30.67 -17.15 2.42
N VAL A 5 -31.62 -16.40 2.97
CA VAL A 5 -31.42 -14.99 3.32
C VAL A 5 -30.33 -14.83 4.40
N VAL A 6 -30.36 -15.67 5.44
CA VAL A 6 -29.33 -15.67 6.49
C VAL A 6 -27.96 -16.04 5.91
N ALA A 7 -27.89 -17.08 5.07
CA ALA A 7 -26.63 -17.47 4.43
C ALA A 7 -26.04 -16.35 3.56
N LEU A 8 -26.87 -15.66 2.76
CA LEU A 8 -26.45 -14.52 1.95
C LEU A 8 -26.00 -13.33 2.80
N ALA A 9 -26.69 -13.05 3.91
CA ALA A 9 -26.29 -11.99 4.83
C ALA A 9 -24.93 -12.29 5.49
N CYS A 10 -24.71 -13.51 5.95
CA CYS A 10 -23.41 -13.93 6.48
C CYS A 10 -22.29 -13.83 5.43
N LEU A 11 -22.56 -14.27 4.19
CA LEU A 11 -21.62 -14.18 3.10
C LEU A 11 -21.29 -12.71 2.77
N ALA A 12 -22.28 -11.83 2.72
CA ALA A 12 -22.07 -10.40 2.50
C ALA A 12 -21.18 -9.80 3.60
N VAL A 13 -21.48 -10.06 4.87
CA VAL A 13 -20.66 -9.59 6.01
C VAL A 13 -19.23 -10.11 5.91
N PHE A 14 -19.03 -11.38 5.56
CA PHE A 14 -17.71 -11.95 5.37
C PHE A 14 -16.95 -11.28 4.21
N VAL A 15 -17.61 -11.09 3.07
CA VAL A 15 -17.02 -10.40 1.92
C VAL A 15 -16.64 -8.98 2.30
N PHE A 16 -17.51 -8.23 2.97
CA PHE A 16 -17.18 -6.88 3.43
C PHE A 16 -15.99 -6.91 4.40
N ALA A 17 -15.99 -7.78 5.42
CA ALA A 17 -14.89 -7.88 6.38
C ALA A 17 -13.53 -8.20 5.74
N VAL A 18 -13.51 -8.92 4.61
CA VAL A 18 -12.28 -9.27 3.88
C VAL A 18 -11.91 -8.23 2.80
N THR A 19 -12.89 -7.56 2.20
CA THR A 19 -12.68 -6.56 1.13
C THR A 19 -12.50 -5.14 1.64
N THR A 20 -12.97 -4.81 2.85
CA THR A 20 -12.61 -3.57 3.54
C THR A 20 -11.17 -3.67 4.06
N GLY A 21 -10.22 -3.82 3.14
CA GLY A 21 -8.79 -3.63 3.39
C GLY A 21 -8.45 -2.16 3.20
N SER A 22 -8.09 -1.52 4.31
CA SER A 22 -7.44 -0.20 4.47
C SER A 22 -7.81 0.89 3.44
N SER A 23 -8.64 1.84 3.86
CA SER A 23 -8.53 3.21 3.33
C SER A 23 -7.14 3.72 3.73
N GLY A 24 -6.22 3.85 2.77
CA GLY A 24 -4.87 4.38 3.06
C GLY A 24 -4.95 5.71 3.81
N HIS A 25 -4.00 5.95 4.71
CA HIS A 25 -3.97 7.15 5.53
C HIS A 25 -3.56 8.34 4.69
N ARG A 26 -4.28 9.45 4.84
CA ARG A 26 -3.84 10.72 4.26
C ARG A 26 -2.72 11.29 5.11
N VAL A 27 -1.58 11.53 4.50
CA VAL A 27 -0.46 12.19 5.16
C VAL A 27 -0.72 13.70 5.14
N PRO A 28 -0.77 14.38 6.29
CA PRO A 28 -0.94 15.83 6.32
C PRO A 28 0.21 16.49 5.52
N SER A 29 -0.12 17.46 4.66
CA SER A 29 0.77 18.16 3.71
C SER A 29 1.17 17.41 2.41
N ARG A 30 0.59 16.23 2.12
CA ARG A 30 0.87 15.48 0.87
C ARG A 30 -0.43 15.08 0.17
N GLU A 31 -0.41 15.05 -1.16
CA GLU A 31 -1.59 14.66 -1.95
C GLU A 31 -1.75 13.14 -2.11
N PHE A 32 -0.96 12.31 -1.43
CA PHE A 32 -1.01 10.84 -1.57
C PHE A 32 -1.59 10.14 -0.36
N LEU A 33 -2.19 8.97 -0.61
CA LEU A 33 -2.47 8.00 0.44
C LEU A 33 -1.21 7.17 0.72
N GLU A 34 -0.90 6.99 2.00
CA GLU A 34 0.09 6.04 2.48
C GLU A 34 -0.64 4.76 2.89
N TYR A 35 -0.14 3.63 2.40
CA TYR A 35 -0.70 2.32 2.69
C TYR A 35 0.29 1.57 3.54
N ASP A 36 -0.04 1.41 4.82
CA ASP A 36 0.79 0.66 5.73
C ASP A 36 0.35 -0.80 5.77
N LEU A 37 1.33 -1.69 5.91
CA LEU A 37 1.02 -3.12 6.07
C LEU A 37 0.24 -3.35 7.38
N ASP A 38 0.30 -2.39 8.31
CA ASP A 38 -0.39 -2.32 9.61
C ASP A 38 -1.87 -1.92 9.57
N ASP A 39 -2.39 -1.53 8.40
CA ASP A 39 -3.83 -1.24 8.21
C ASP A 39 -4.65 -2.40 7.64
N TYR A 40 -3.99 -3.42 7.10
CA TYR A 40 -4.64 -4.64 6.61
C TYR A 40 -5.20 -5.55 7.73
N SER A 41 -5.95 -6.59 7.37
CA SER A 41 -6.46 -7.53 8.36
C SER A 41 -5.33 -8.31 9.02
N GLY A 42 -5.47 -8.60 10.33
CA GLY A 42 -4.48 -9.39 11.07
C GLY A 42 -4.26 -10.79 10.47
N TRP A 43 -5.26 -11.33 9.78
CA TRP A 43 -5.15 -12.57 9.00
C TRP A 43 -4.14 -12.45 7.85
N LEU A 44 -4.17 -11.35 7.09
CA LEU A 44 -3.22 -11.12 6.00
C LEU A 44 -1.79 -10.96 6.55
N ARG A 45 -1.63 -10.20 7.64
CA ARG A 45 -0.34 -10.08 8.34
C ARG A 45 0.21 -11.43 8.76
N ALA A 46 -0.59 -12.23 9.46
CA ALA A 46 -0.17 -13.55 9.93
C ALA A 46 0.25 -14.47 8.78
N ARG A 47 -0.36 -14.32 7.60
CA ARG A 47 0.03 -15.06 6.39
C ARG A 47 1.38 -14.62 5.82
N LEU A 48 1.68 -13.33 5.90
CA LEU A 48 2.91 -12.70 5.41
C LEU A 48 4.10 -12.85 6.37
N ASP A 49 3.85 -12.82 7.69
CA ASP A 49 4.87 -12.87 8.75
C ASP A 49 5.41 -14.27 9.06
N ALA A 50 4.99 -15.29 8.32
CA ALA A 50 5.52 -16.64 8.51
C ALA A 50 7.06 -16.66 8.33
N PRO A 51 7.82 -17.26 9.26
CA PRO A 51 9.28 -17.23 9.26
C PRO A 51 9.84 -17.79 7.94
N GLY A 52 10.80 -17.07 7.34
CA GLY A 52 11.40 -17.38 6.04
C GLY A 52 10.50 -17.12 4.80
N ARG A 53 9.18 -17.00 4.96
CA ARG A 53 8.27 -16.63 3.85
C ARG A 53 8.33 -15.14 3.56
N ARG A 54 8.37 -14.30 4.61
CA ARG A 54 8.46 -12.85 4.48
C ARG A 54 9.69 -12.43 3.65
N ASP A 55 10.84 -13.04 3.90
CA ASP A 55 12.09 -12.70 3.20
C ASP A 55 12.06 -13.14 1.74
N ARG A 56 11.46 -14.30 1.43
CA ARG A 56 11.23 -14.73 0.05
C ARG A 56 10.28 -13.78 -0.69
N ILE A 57 9.22 -13.33 -0.03
CA ILE A 57 8.27 -12.37 -0.62
C ILE A 57 8.99 -11.04 -0.88
N LYS A 58 9.76 -10.52 0.09
CA LYS A 58 10.56 -9.30 -0.08
C LYS A 58 11.56 -9.44 -1.23
N ALA A 59 12.28 -10.56 -1.32
CA ALA A 59 13.23 -10.81 -2.40
C ALA A 59 12.54 -10.89 -3.77
N CYS A 60 11.38 -11.55 -3.84
CA CYS A 60 10.56 -11.60 -5.04
C CYS A 60 10.09 -10.21 -5.47
N LEU A 61 9.54 -9.42 -4.53
CA LEU A 61 9.08 -8.05 -4.77
C LEU A 61 10.24 -7.14 -5.19
N ALA A 62 11.41 -7.25 -4.56
CA ALA A 62 12.60 -6.47 -4.93
C ALA A 62 13.10 -6.80 -6.34
N ALA A 63 12.87 -8.03 -6.82
CA ALA A 63 13.20 -8.45 -8.18
C ALA A 63 12.16 -8.03 -9.23
N THR A 64 10.98 -7.54 -8.82
CA THR A 64 9.95 -7.10 -9.77
C THR A 64 10.28 -5.73 -10.36
N PRO A 65 9.97 -5.50 -11.65
CA PRO A 65 10.24 -4.21 -12.31
C PRO A 65 9.31 -3.08 -11.83
N THR A 66 8.39 -3.34 -10.89
CA THR A 66 7.42 -2.34 -10.43
C THR A 66 8.09 -1.11 -9.83
N CYS A 67 9.20 -1.28 -9.09
CA CYS A 67 9.93 -0.14 -8.54
C CYS A 67 10.85 0.54 -9.58
N THR A 68 11.35 -0.20 -10.58
CA THR A 68 12.12 0.41 -11.68
C THR A 68 11.23 1.24 -12.58
N ASP A 69 10.03 0.75 -12.90
CA ASP A 69 9.01 1.48 -13.67
C ASP A 69 8.50 2.71 -12.89
N PHE A 70 8.34 2.56 -11.57
CA PHE A 70 8.01 3.67 -10.67
C PHE A 70 9.08 4.77 -10.70
N ASN A 71 10.36 4.42 -10.66
CA ASN A 71 11.45 5.38 -10.75
C ASN A 71 11.48 6.09 -12.13
N GLY A 72 11.20 5.37 -13.21
CA GLY A 72 11.05 5.97 -14.54
C GLY A 72 9.86 6.92 -14.66
N THR A 73 8.77 6.64 -13.94
CA THR A 73 7.55 7.47 -13.95
C THR A 73 7.64 8.68 -13.02
N TYR A 74 8.34 8.54 -11.88
CA TYR A 74 8.50 9.57 -10.85
C TYR A 74 10.00 9.83 -10.62
N ALA A 75 10.68 10.32 -11.66
CA ALA A 75 12.12 10.51 -11.66
C ALA A 75 12.59 11.66 -10.74
N THR A 76 11.71 12.63 -10.46
CA THR A 76 12.02 13.75 -9.56
C THR A 76 11.22 13.67 -8.26
N ALA A 77 11.82 14.21 -7.19
CA ALA A 77 11.14 14.34 -5.91
C ALA A 77 9.88 15.21 -6.05
N GLN A 78 9.88 16.21 -6.93
CA GLN A 78 8.74 17.06 -7.25
C GLN A 78 7.57 16.23 -7.80
N ASP A 79 7.82 15.38 -8.80
CA ASP A 79 6.79 14.52 -9.39
C ASP A 79 6.23 13.54 -8.35
N LEU A 80 7.09 13.02 -7.48
CA LEU A 80 6.70 12.14 -6.40
C LEU A 80 5.97 12.85 -5.26
N PHE A 81 6.09 14.17 -5.13
CA PHE A 81 5.36 14.98 -4.15
C PHE A 81 4.08 15.62 -4.71
N MET A 82 3.95 15.74 -6.03
CA MET A 82 2.78 16.32 -6.72
C MET A 82 1.85 15.30 -7.37
N ALA A 83 2.24 14.04 -7.48
CA ALA A 83 1.38 13.03 -8.03
C ALA A 83 0.07 12.83 -7.20
N ALA A 84 -0.97 12.40 -7.89
CA ALA A 84 -2.31 12.32 -7.33
C ALA A 84 -2.50 11.07 -6.45
N PRO A 85 -3.41 11.11 -5.46
CA PRO A 85 -3.60 10.02 -4.48
C PRO A 85 -4.01 8.68 -5.09
N ASN A 86 -4.60 8.71 -6.28
CA ASN A 86 -5.10 7.52 -6.99
C ASN A 86 -4.14 6.99 -8.06
N ARG A 87 -2.95 7.61 -8.24
CA ARG A 87 -1.97 7.14 -9.23
C ARG A 87 -0.93 6.17 -8.66
N MET A 88 -0.89 6.00 -7.35
CA MET A 88 0.05 5.09 -6.69
C MET A 88 -0.69 3.87 -6.15
N THR A 89 -0.19 2.69 -6.52
CA THR A 89 -0.67 1.44 -5.94
C THR A 89 -0.10 1.25 -4.52
N PRO A 90 -0.74 0.46 -3.64
CA PRO A 90 -0.23 0.19 -2.29
C PRO A 90 1.21 -0.37 -2.29
N LEU A 91 1.57 -1.13 -3.33
CA LEU A 91 2.91 -1.69 -3.50
C LEU A 91 3.95 -0.60 -3.82
N GLN A 92 3.59 0.36 -4.67
CA GLN A 92 4.47 1.48 -5.02
C GLN A 92 4.69 2.42 -3.84
N SER A 93 3.62 2.75 -3.11
CA SER A 93 3.71 3.62 -1.93
C SER A 93 4.43 2.97 -0.75
N GLY A 94 4.31 1.65 -0.58
CA GLY A 94 4.88 0.93 0.56
C GLY A 94 6.27 0.34 0.31
N CYS A 95 6.61 -0.08 -0.92
CA CYS A 95 7.89 -0.75 -1.22
C CYS A 95 8.88 0.12 -1.99
N CYS A 96 8.41 1.04 -2.84
CA CYS A 96 9.30 1.81 -3.72
C CYS A 96 9.54 3.25 -3.21
N LYS A 97 8.57 3.82 -2.52
CA LYS A 97 8.67 5.14 -1.90
C LYS A 97 9.33 5.05 -0.52
N PRO A 98 10.20 6.00 -0.13
CA PRO A 98 10.73 6.07 1.23
C PRO A 98 9.62 6.39 2.26
N PRO A 99 9.65 5.79 3.47
CA PRO A 99 8.63 5.99 4.47
C PRO A 99 8.56 7.45 4.92
N THR A 100 7.35 7.99 5.06
CA THR A 100 7.17 9.41 5.40
C THR A 100 7.61 9.76 6.82
N SER A 101 7.68 8.77 7.71
CA SER A 101 8.21 8.91 9.07
C SER A 101 9.67 9.40 9.10
N CYS A 102 10.44 9.20 8.04
CA CYS A 102 11.78 9.74 7.90
C CYS A 102 11.82 11.26 7.65
N GLY A 103 10.70 11.91 7.34
CA GLY A 103 10.60 13.37 7.28
C GLY A 103 11.29 14.04 6.08
N TYR A 104 11.47 13.33 4.97
CA TYR A 104 12.11 13.90 3.79
C TYR A 104 11.34 15.10 3.23
N THR A 105 12.02 16.25 3.16
CA THR A 105 11.51 17.47 2.54
C THR A 105 12.05 17.63 1.12
N LEU A 106 11.25 18.24 0.24
CA LEU A 106 11.75 18.61 -1.07
C LEU A 106 12.81 19.70 -0.91
N VAL A 107 14.05 19.40 -1.31
CA VAL A 107 15.10 20.40 -1.50
C VAL A 107 15.23 20.66 -2.99
N THR A 108 15.03 21.90 -3.40
CA THR A 108 15.31 22.31 -4.77
C THR A 108 16.81 22.20 -5.02
N PRO A 109 17.25 21.66 -6.18
CA PRO A 109 18.65 21.73 -6.57
C PRO A 109 18.98 23.20 -6.88
N THR A 110 19.33 23.96 -5.87
CA THR A 110 19.84 25.33 -6.01
C THR A 110 21.32 25.29 -5.71
N TYR A 111 22.13 24.97 -6.73
CA TYR A 111 23.40 25.60 -7.11
C TYR A 111 23.68 25.26 -8.57
#